data_AF-A0A0N1BGE6-F1
#
_entry.id   AF-A0A0N1BGE6-F1
#
_cell.length_a   1.000
_cell.length_b   1.000
_cell.length_c   1.000
_cell.angle_alpha   90.00
_cell.angle_beta   90.00
_cell.angle_gamma   90.00
#
_symmetry.space_group_name_H-M   'P 1'
#
loop_
_entity.id
_entity.type
_entity.pdbx_description
1 polymer ?
#
loop_
_entity_poly.entity_id
_entity_poly.type
_entity_poly.pdbx_seq_one_letter_code
_entity_poly.pdbx_strand_id
1 'polypeptide(L)'
;MRRLKSPQETLVEDLGPALAIVSVSSEARGLVSGSAAVELDDAIANDRASLTIGGGTDGELYLITALISTIAGDRDTQIELVVLDGSWTMPGGGAPMLSIEAFVDRFGLEEIILLTDAGDGRIDRKMLIGALADAQAQAEAYLADRYTLPLGSAPQLVEMAIADIAHARLYRRELPKNVEDAQKIAMRNLEAIGSGKIKLGIAMAPSTSADPVLIAPGRPVYPDRLKGYVR
;
A
#
# COMPACT_ATOMS: atom_id res chain seq x y z
N MET A 1 -5.76 22.43 -1.25
CA MET A 1 -5.38 21.27 -0.40
C MET A 1 -5.19 20.07 -1.31
N ARG A 2 -4.16 19.23 -1.13
CA ARG A 2 -3.94 18.07 -2.02
C ARG A 2 -4.69 16.83 -1.53
N ARG A 3 -5.23 16.06 -2.47
CA ARG A 3 -5.96 14.80 -2.26
C ARG A 3 -5.44 13.72 -3.16
N LEU A 4 -5.47 12.50 -2.63
CA LEU A 4 -5.16 11.28 -3.35
C LEU A 4 -6.44 10.46 -3.44
N LYS A 5 -6.67 9.82 -4.59
CA LYS A 5 -7.74 8.85 -4.76
C LYS A 5 -7.38 7.85 -5.86
N SER A 6 -7.92 6.65 -5.76
CA SER A 6 -7.89 5.66 -6.85
C SER A 6 -8.89 5.99 -7.97
N PRO A 7 -8.63 5.67 -9.25
CA PRO A 7 -9.58 5.94 -10.34
C PRO A 7 -10.98 5.33 -10.14
N GLN A 8 -11.05 4.20 -9.43
CA GLN A 8 -12.29 3.48 -9.13
C GLN A 8 -12.99 3.97 -7.85
N GLU A 9 -12.31 4.82 -7.07
CA GLU A 9 -12.82 5.33 -5.80
C GLU A 9 -13.58 6.64 -6.02
N THR A 10 -14.63 6.83 -5.24
CA THR A 10 -15.33 8.09 -5.13
C THR A 10 -14.90 8.80 -3.85
N LEU A 11 -14.24 9.96 -4.01
CA LEU A 11 -13.81 10.79 -2.89
C LEU A 11 -14.90 11.81 -2.56
N VAL A 12 -15.21 11.99 -1.27
CA VAL A 12 -16.15 13.02 -0.80
C VAL A 12 -15.39 14.05 0.01
N GLU A 13 -15.38 15.28 -0.47
CA GLU A 13 -14.72 16.41 0.18
C GLU A 13 -15.73 17.34 0.84
N ASP A 14 -15.48 17.70 2.10
CA ASP A 14 -16.25 18.72 2.81
C ASP A 14 -15.69 20.11 2.47
N LEU A 15 -16.49 20.91 1.76
CA LEU A 15 -16.14 22.27 1.39
C LEU A 15 -16.49 23.27 2.48
N GLY A 16 -17.08 22.84 3.61
CA GLY A 16 -17.39 23.68 4.76
C GLY A 16 -18.76 24.37 4.70
N PRO A 17 -19.03 25.30 5.63
CA PRO A 17 -20.30 26.01 5.68
C PRO A 17 -20.56 26.83 4.41
N ALA A 18 -21.74 26.67 3.83
CA ALA A 18 -22.11 27.35 2.59
C ALA A 18 -23.63 27.56 2.51
N LEU A 19 -24.03 28.69 1.95
CA LEU A 19 -25.42 29.00 1.58
C LEU A 19 -25.74 28.50 0.17
N ALA A 20 -24.75 28.53 -0.73
CA ALA A 20 -24.87 28.07 -2.12
C ALA A 20 -23.50 27.64 -2.66
N ILE A 21 -23.49 26.75 -3.66
CA ILE A 21 -22.32 26.44 -4.49
C ILE A 21 -22.54 27.19 -5.81
N VAL A 22 -21.62 28.10 -6.13
CA VAL A 22 -21.73 29.01 -7.29
C VAL A 22 -21.18 28.34 -8.55
N SER A 23 -20.02 27.71 -8.44
CA SER A 23 -19.42 26.94 -9.52
C SER A 23 -18.45 25.90 -8.99
N VAL A 24 -18.33 24.79 -9.71
CA VAL A 24 -17.29 23.79 -9.52
C VAL A 24 -16.73 23.42 -10.90
N SER A 25 -15.41 23.41 -11.03
CA SER A 25 -14.72 23.02 -12.27
C SER A 25 -13.45 22.25 -11.97
N SER A 26 -13.05 21.37 -12.88
CA SER A 26 -11.76 20.66 -12.84
C SER A 26 -10.96 20.90 -14.11
N GLU A 27 -9.65 21.08 -13.97
CA GLU A 27 -8.71 21.15 -15.08
C GLU A 27 -7.59 20.12 -14.88
N ALA A 28 -7.33 19.28 -15.89
CA ALA A 28 -6.19 18.37 -15.89
C ALA A 28 -4.90 19.15 -16.21
N ARG A 29 -3.79 18.75 -15.59
CA ARG A 29 -2.46 19.32 -15.89
C ARG A 29 -1.88 18.84 -17.23
N GLY A 30 -2.48 17.83 -17.86
CA GLY A 30 -2.03 17.31 -19.15
C GLY A 30 -0.77 16.45 -19.03
N LEU A 31 -0.56 15.81 -17.87
CA LEU A 31 0.52 14.86 -17.67
C LEU A 31 0.27 13.58 -18.47
N VAL A 32 -0.97 13.21 -18.75
CA VAL A 32 -1.37 12.04 -19.53
C VAL A 32 -2.10 12.48 -20.79
N SER A 33 -1.63 12.03 -21.94
CA SER A 33 -2.29 12.32 -23.22
C SER A 33 -3.66 11.68 -23.27
N GLY A 34 -4.71 12.47 -23.51
CA GLY A 34 -6.09 11.98 -23.57
C GLY A 34 -6.68 11.63 -22.21
N SER A 35 -6.24 12.31 -21.14
CA SER A 35 -6.85 12.15 -19.82
C SER A 35 -8.34 12.44 -19.84
N ALA A 36 -9.11 11.53 -19.25
CA ALA A 36 -10.53 11.69 -18.97
C ALA A 36 -10.73 12.71 -17.85
N ALA A 37 -11.74 13.58 -17.98
CA ALA A 37 -12.11 14.50 -16.92
C ALA A 37 -12.61 13.74 -15.67
N VAL A 38 -12.49 14.38 -14.50
CA VAL A 38 -13.10 13.88 -13.27
C VAL A 38 -14.58 14.22 -13.25
N GLU A 39 -15.38 13.33 -12.68
CA GLU A 39 -16.81 13.53 -12.47
C GLU A 39 -16.99 14.30 -11.16
N LEU A 40 -17.74 15.40 -11.18
CA LEU A 40 -17.95 16.28 -10.02
C LEU A 40 -19.46 16.36 -9.76
N ASP A 41 -19.87 16.02 -8.56
CA ASP A 41 -21.25 16.15 -8.09
C ASP A 41 -21.25 16.90 -6.75
N ASP A 42 -21.83 18.09 -6.75
CA ASP A 42 -21.85 18.99 -5.60
C ASP A 42 -23.21 18.96 -4.88
N ALA A 43 -23.16 19.07 -3.55
CA ALA A 43 -24.37 19.02 -2.73
C ALA A 43 -24.26 19.95 -1.52
N ILE A 44 -25.39 20.51 -1.10
CA ILE A 44 -25.54 21.22 0.18
C ILE A 44 -26.49 20.45 1.07
N ALA A 45 -26.04 20.14 2.29
CA ALA A 45 -26.87 19.56 3.34
C ALA A 45 -26.49 20.17 4.69
N ASN A 46 -27.50 20.51 5.51
CA ASN A 46 -27.31 21.09 6.84
C ASN A 46 -26.37 22.32 6.84
N ASP A 47 -26.57 23.24 5.89
CA ASP A 47 -25.77 24.46 5.67
C ASP A 47 -24.27 24.20 5.43
N ARG A 48 -23.92 23.02 4.92
CA ARG A 48 -22.56 22.66 4.51
C ARG A 48 -22.53 22.19 3.06
N ALA A 49 -21.54 22.67 2.31
CA ALA A 49 -21.24 22.21 0.97
C ALA A 49 -20.31 20.98 1.01
N SER A 50 -20.60 20.02 0.16
CA SER A 50 -19.78 18.83 -0.09
C SER A 50 -19.60 18.63 -1.58
N LEU A 51 -18.48 18.04 -1.96
CA LEU A 51 -18.15 17.71 -3.34
C LEU A 51 -17.77 16.24 -3.45
N THR A 52 -18.55 15.52 -4.25
CA THR A 52 -18.28 14.13 -4.61
C THR A 52 -17.48 14.10 -5.91
N ILE A 53 -16.35 13.38 -5.91
CA ILE A 53 -15.39 13.34 -7.01
C ILE A 53 -15.23 11.89 -7.48
N GLY A 54 -15.72 11.59 -8.68
CA GLY A 54 -15.66 10.28 -9.36
C GLY A 54 -14.66 10.25 -10.53
N GLY A 55 -14.25 9.04 -10.94
CA GLY A 55 -13.40 8.81 -12.12
C GLY A 55 -12.03 9.50 -12.10
N GLY A 56 -11.55 9.87 -13.28
CA GLY A 56 -10.22 10.43 -13.51
C GLY A 56 -9.23 9.41 -14.10
N THR A 57 -8.08 9.91 -14.54
CA THR A 57 -7.04 9.13 -15.22
C THR A 57 -5.87 8.85 -14.29
N ASP A 58 -5.42 7.60 -14.22
CA ASP A 58 -4.23 7.21 -13.47
C ASP A 58 -2.98 8.01 -13.91
N GLY A 59 -2.24 8.53 -12.93
CA GLY A 59 -1.03 9.31 -13.14
C GLY A 59 -1.27 10.78 -13.52
N GLU A 60 -2.53 11.23 -13.58
CA GLU A 60 -2.88 12.61 -13.89
C GLU A 60 -3.11 13.44 -12.61
N LEU A 61 -2.86 14.75 -12.71
CA LEU A 61 -3.14 15.72 -11.65
C LEU A 61 -4.23 16.68 -12.12
N TYR A 62 -5.28 16.83 -11.32
CA TYR A 62 -6.40 17.73 -11.57
C TYR A 62 -6.37 18.88 -10.56
N LEU A 63 -6.58 20.11 -11.02
CA LEU A 63 -6.91 21.24 -10.16
C LEU A 63 -8.43 21.41 -10.18
N ILE A 64 -9.04 21.26 -9.01
CA ILE A 64 -10.47 21.48 -8.82
C ILE A 64 -10.65 22.81 -8.10
N THR A 65 -11.49 23.67 -8.67
CA THR A 65 -11.82 24.99 -8.14
C THR A 65 -13.31 25.01 -7.84
N ALA A 66 -13.65 25.33 -6.58
CA ALA A 66 -15.03 25.46 -6.12
C ALA A 66 -15.25 26.86 -5.54
N LEU A 67 -16.19 27.60 -6.11
CA LEU A 67 -16.64 28.88 -5.58
C LEU A 67 -17.91 28.64 -4.77
N ILE A 68 -17.86 28.90 -3.47
CA ILE A 68 -19.00 28.75 -2.57
C ILE A 68 -19.40 30.10 -1.98
N SER A 69 -20.69 30.33 -1.83
CA SER A 69 -21.22 31.53 -1.19
C SER A 69 -21.48 31.26 0.30
N THR A 70 -21.01 32.13 1.17
CA THR A 70 -21.16 32.01 2.62
C THR A 70 -21.79 33.28 3.21
N ILE A 71 -22.19 33.23 4.48
CA ILE A 71 -22.67 34.41 5.21
C ILE A 71 -21.64 35.55 5.28
N ALA A 72 -20.34 35.24 5.13
CA ALA A 72 -19.26 36.21 5.17
C ALA A 72 -18.84 36.72 3.78
N GLY A 73 -19.50 36.25 2.71
CA GLY A 73 -19.14 36.49 1.32
C GLY A 73 -18.71 35.21 0.59
N ASP A 74 -18.38 35.35 -0.69
CA ASP A 74 -17.95 34.24 -1.52
C ASP A 74 -16.53 33.80 -1.17
N ARG A 75 -16.28 32.49 -1.26
CA ARG A 75 -15.00 31.86 -0.96
C ARG A 75 -14.59 30.91 -2.08
N ASP A 76 -13.38 31.12 -2.59
CA ASP A 76 -12.72 30.19 -3.49
C ASP A 76 -12.01 29.08 -2.70
N THR A 77 -12.23 27.83 -3.10
CA THR A 77 -11.62 26.64 -2.52
C THR A 77 -10.95 25.84 -3.63
N GLN A 78 -9.64 25.66 -3.52
CA GLN A 78 -8.84 24.90 -4.47
C GLN A 78 -8.41 23.55 -3.89
N ILE A 79 -8.64 22.49 -4.66
CA ILE A 79 -8.27 21.11 -4.35
C ILE A 79 -7.36 20.60 -5.47
N GLU A 80 -6.15 20.20 -5.12
CA GLU A 80 -5.29 19.48 -6.04
C GLU A 80 -5.57 17.98 -5.90
N LEU A 81 -6.16 17.36 -6.90
CA LEU A 81 -6.48 15.94 -6.89
C LEU A 81 -5.45 15.17 -7.71
N VAL A 82 -4.86 14.15 -7.09
CA VAL A 82 -3.95 13.22 -7.74
C VAL A 82 -4.67 11.90 -7.87
N VAL A 83 -4.80 11.43 -9.10
CA VAL A 83 -5.45 10.15 -9.39
C VAL A 83 -4.35 9.13 -9.60
N LEU A 84 -4.22 8.19 -8.67
CA LEU A 84 -3.25 7.09 -8.77
C LEU A 84 -3.97 5.77 -8.56
N ASP A 85 -3.89 4.88 -9.54
CA ASP A 85 -4.30 3.50 -9.38
C ASP A 85 -3.29 2.81 -8.44
N GLY A 86 -3.65 2.61 -7.18
CA GLY A 86 -2.78 1.95 -6.22
C GLY A 86 -2.60 0.44 -6.49
N SER A 87 -3.38 -0.13 -7.43
CA SER A 87 -3.36 -1.55 -7.69
C SER A 87 -2.08 -1.96 -8.43
N TRP A 88 -1.35 -2.88 -7.80
CA TRP A 88 -0.24 -3.57 -8.43
C TRP A 88 -0.18 -4.99 -7.88
N THR A 89 0.29 -5.90 -8.72
CA THR A 89 0.49 -7.31 -8.33
C THR A 89 1.98 -7.57 -8.22
N MET A 90 2.39 -8.34 -7.20
CA MET A 90 3.77 -8.81 -7.13
C MET A 90 4.12 -9.56 -8.42
N PRO A 91 5.35 -9.41 -8.96
CA PRO A 91 5.78 -10.14 -10.16
C PRO A 91 5.63 -11.67 -10.07
N GLY A 92 5.60 -12.23 -8.85
CA GLY A 92 5.39 -13.65 -8.57
C GLY A 92 3.93 -14.08 -8.29
N GLY A 93 2.93 -13.20 -8.48
CA GLY A 93 1.51 -13.54 -8.30
C GLY A 93 0.98 -13.47 -6.86
N GLY A 94 1.76 -12.94 -5.92
CA GLY A 94 1.33 -12.66 -4.55
C GLY A 94 0.62 -11.31 -4.39
N ALA A 95 -0.17 -11.17 -3.32
CA ALA A 95 -0.76 -9.90 -2.95
C ALA A 95 0.32 -8.95 -2.39
N PRO A 96 0.30 -7.65 -2.74
CA PRO A 96 1.16 -6.68 -2.11
C PRO A 96 0.77 -6.53 -0.63
N MET A 97 1.76 -6.57 0.25
CA MET A 97 1.60 -6.33 1.69
C MET A 97 1.46 -4.83 2.00
N LEU A 98 1.90 -3.96 1.09
CA LEU A 98 1.82 -2.51 1.20
C LEU A 98 1.27 -1.93 -0.10
N SER A 99 0.20 -1.11 -0.01
CA SER A 99 -0.35 -0.41 -1.17
C SER A 99 0.49 0.82 -1.53
N ILE A 100 0.43 1.23 -2.80
CA ILE A 100 1.10 2.46 -3.27
C ILE A 100 0.52 3.68 -2.54
N GLU A 101 -0.80 3.70 -2.29
CA GLU A 101 -1.47 4.76 -1.54
C GLU A 101 -0.90 4.90 -0.13
N ALA A 102 -0.82 3.81 0.64
CA ALA A 102 -0.26 3.83 1.99
C ALA A 102 1.21 4.28 2.01
N PHE A 103 1.98 3.93 0.97
CA PHE A 103 3.36 4.39 0.80
C PHE A 103 3.43 5.89 0.51
N VAL A 104 2.58 6.40 -0.39
CA VAL A 104 2.49 7.82 -0.74
C VAL A 104 1.99 8.65 0.44
N ASP A 105 1.02 8.15 1.21
CA ASP A 105 0.52 8.82 2.41
C ASP A 105 1.59 8.93 3.49
N ARG A 106 2.47 7.92 3.60
CA ARG A 106 3.55 7.91 4.59
C ARG A 106 4.66 8.92 4.28
N PHE A 107 5.13 8.98 3.04
CA PHE A 107 6.30 9.79 2.65
C PHE A 107 5.95 11.11 1.95
N GLY A 108 4.72 11.23 1.47
CA GLY A 108 4.25 12.37 0.70
C GLY A 108 4.56 12.22 -0.80
N LEU A 109 3.60 12.63 -1.63
CA LEU A 109 3.69 12.52 -3.08
C LEU A 109 4.91 13.25 -3.67
N GLU A 110 5.25 14.44 -3.16
CA GLU A 110 6.34 15.25 -3.71
C GLU A 110 7.70 14.56 -3.60
N GLU A 111 7.97 13.92 -2.46
CA GLU A 111 9.19 13.15 -2.25
C GLU A 111 9.22 11.95 -3.21
N ILE A 112 8.11 11.23 -3.35
CA ILE A 112 8.07 10.05 -4.23
C ILE A 112 8.23 10.45 -5.69
N ILE A 113 7.62 11.55 -6.14
CA ILE A 113 7.87 12.10 -7.48
C ILE A 113 9.36 12.45 -7.59
N LEU A 114 9.92 13.22 -6.66
CA LEU A 114 11.33 13.62 -6.71
C LEU A 114 12.30 12.43 -6.83
N LEU A 115 12.01 11.32 -6.15
CA LEU A 115 12.86 10.13 -6.15
C LEU A 115 12.65 9.23 -7.37
N THR A 116 11.48 9.26 -8.00
CA THR A 116 11.12 8.34 -9.09
C THR A 116 11.05 8.98 -10.48
N ASP A 117 10.80 10.29 -10.56
CA ASP A 117 10.54 11.04 -11.77
C ASP A 117 11.63 10.85 -12.84
N ALA A 118 11.18 10.63 -14.07
CA ALA A 118 12.02 10.49 -15.26
C ALA A 118 12.10 11.78 -16.10
N GLY A 119 11.52 12.89 -15.61
CA GLY A 119 11.51 14.22 -16.21
C GLY A 119 10.12 14.72 -16.63
N ASP A 120 9.06 14.06 -16.18
CA ASP A 120 7.66 14.34 -16.52
C ASP A 120 6.80 14.74 -15.32
N GLY A 121 7.41 14.86 -14.13
CA GLY A 121 6.75 15.36 -12.92
C GLY A 121 5.72 14.39 -12.35
N ARG A 122 5.82 13.10 -12.67
CA ARG A 122 4.95 12.04 -12.13
C ARG A 122 5.76 10.91 -11.54
N ILE A 123 5.09 10.04 -10.80
CA ILE A 123 5.70 8.84 -10.25
C ILE A 123 6.04 7.89 -11.40
N ASP A 124 7.31 7.49 -11.51
CA ASP A 124 7.67 6.32 -12.33
C ASP A 124 7.18 5.06 -11.61
N ARG A 125 5.99 4.61 -12.00
CA ARG A 125 5.33 3.43 -11.44
C ARG A 125 6.21 2.18 -11.53
N LYS A 126 6.97 2.01 -12.61
CA LYS A 126 7.82 0.83 -12.77
C LYS A 126 8.95 0.84 -11.74
N MET A 127 9.56 2.00 -11.52
CA MET A 127 10.59 2.15 -10.49
C MET A 127 10.01 1.93 -9.09
N LEU A 128 8.87 2.55 -8.78
CA LEU A 128 8.22 2.41 -7.47
C LEU A 128 7.81 0.97 -7.17
N ILE A 129 7.15 0.30 -8.12
CA ILE A 129 6.75 -1.10 -8.02
C ILE A 129 7.97 -2.00 -7.81
N GLY A 130 9.06 -1.77 -8.54
CA GLY A 130 10.31 -2.53 -8.35
C GLY A 130 10.86 -2.41 -6.93
N ALA A 131 10.90 -1.19 -6.39
CA ALA A 131 11.38 -0.96 -5.03
C ALA A 131 10.49 -1.61 -3.96
N LEU A 132 9.16 -1.53 -4.12
CA LEU A 132 8.20 -2.17 -3.23
C LEU A 132 8.28 -3.69 -3.30
N ALA A 133 8.37 -4.26 -4.51
CA ALA A 133 8.49 -5.71 -4.72
C ALA A 133 9.74 -6.27 -4.05
N ASP A 134 10.88 -5.62 -4.23
CA ASP A 134 12.12 -6.10 -3.63
C ASP A 134 12.11 -5.95 -2.10
N ALA A 135 11.55 -4.86 -1.58
CA ALA A 135 11.42 -4.63 -0.13
C ALA A 135 10.49 -5.68 0.51
N GLN A 136 9.38 -6.00 -0.14
CA GLN A 136 8.48 -7.06 0.30
C GLN A 136 9.16 -8.42 0.26
N ALA A 137 9.87 -8.77 -0.83
CA ALA A 137 10.61 -10.03 -0.92
C ALA A 137 11.65 -10.17 0.20
N GLN A 138 12.31 -9.06 0.56
CA GLN A 138 13.25 -9.03 1.68
C GLN A 138 12.54 -9.24 3.03
N ALA A 139 11.39 -8.62 3.26
CA ALA A 139 10.59 -8.85 4.46
C ALA A 139 10.09 -10.30 4.54
N GLU A 140 9.56 -10.85 3.45
CA GLU A 140 9.14 -12.25 3.35
C GLU A 140 10.29 -13.21 3.71
N ALA A 141 11.52 -12.96 3.23
CA ALA A 141 12.68 -13.79 3.57
C ALA A 141 12.98 -13.83 5.08
N TYR A 142 12.83 -12.70 5.80
CA TYR A 142 13.01 -12.68 7.26
C TYR A 142 11.88 -13.40 8.02
N LEU A 143 10.68 -13.46 7.43
CA LEU A 143 9.49 -14.03 8.07
C LEU A 143 9.29 -15.51 7.73
N ALA A 144 9.89 -16.00 6.64
CA ALA A 144 9.68 -17.33 6.08
C ALA A 144 9.95 -18.49 7.04
N ASP A 145 10.89 -18.33 7.97
CA ASP A 145 11.22 -19.37 8.96
C ASP A 145 10.11 -19.60 9.99
N ARG A 146 9.29 -18.57 10.25
CA ARG A 146 8.38 -18.55 11.41
C ARG A 146 6.91 -18.37 11.06
N TYR A 147 6.59 -17.78 9.91
CA TYR A 147 5.23 -17.45 9.50
C TYR A 147 4.90 -18.10 8.15
N THR A 148 3.63 -18.49 7.98
CA THR A 148 3.15 -18.98 6.68
C THR A 148 3.01 -17.82 5.71
N LEU A 149 3.67 -17.93 4.55
CA LEU A 149 3.61 -16.95 3.48
C LEU A 149 2.78 -17.47 2.30
N PRO A 150 2.11 -16.59 1.51
CA PRO A 150 2.03 -15.14 1.73
C PRO A 150 1.16 -14.79 2.94
N LEU A 151 1.48 -13.68 3.62
CA LEU A 151 0.64 -13.19 4.72
C LEU A 151 -0.71 -12.72 4.16
N GLY A 152 -1.82 -13.19 4.74
CA GLY A 152 -3.15 -12.75 4.32
C GLY A 152 -3.46 -11.28 4.65
N SER A 153 -2.89 -10.76 5.75
CA SER A 153 -2.90 -9.35 6.12
C SER A 153 -1.57 -9.05 6.80
N ALA A 154 -0.83 -8.06 6.31
CA ALA A 154 0.43 -7.67 6.92
C ALA A 154 0.14 -6.84 8.20
N PRO A 155 0.78 -7.14 9.34
CA PRO A 155 0.73 -6.26 10.49
C PRO A 155 1.42 -4.93 10.17
N GLN A 156 0.94 -3.84 10.77
CA GLN A 156 1.46 -2.49 10.55
C GLN A 156 2.99 -2.38 10.70
N LEU A 157 3.59 -3.14 11.63
CA LEU A 157 5.04 -3.13 11.82
C LEU A 157 5.81 -3.68 10.59
N VAL A 158 5.25 -4.67 9.90
CA VAL A 158 5.82 -5.22 8.67
C VAL A 158 5.63 -4.24 7.52
N GLU A 159 4.45 -3.63 7.38
CA GLU A 159 4.18 -2.59 6.39
C GLU A 159 5.15 -1.41 6.53
N MET A 160 5.36 -0.91 7.75
CA MET A 160 6.32 0.16 8.02
C MET A 160 7.75 -0.23 7.62
N ALA A 161 8.16 -1.47 7.91
CA ALA A 161 9.48 -1.95 7.55
C ALA A 161 9.66 -2.06 6.03
N ILE A 162 8.65 -2.58 5.31
CA ILE A 162 8.64 -2.62 3.85
C ILE A 162 8.73 -1.21 3.28
N ALA A 163 7.94 -0.27 3.83
CA ALA A 163 7.93 1.13 3.40
C ALA A 163 9.31 1.78 3.55
N ASP A 164 9.95 1.64 4.71
CA ASP A 164 11.25 2.27 4.96
C ASP A 164 12.37 1.65 4.09
N ILE A 165 12.33 0.33 3.84
CA ILE A 165 13.27 -0.35 2.94
C ILE A 165 13.05 0.08 1.49
N ALA A 166 11.79 0.14 1.03
CA ALA A 166 11.45 0.57 -0.31
C ALA A 166 11.86 2.03 -0.53
N HIS A 167 11.60 2.92 0.43
CA HIS A 167 11.99 4.33 0.37
C HIS A 167 13.49 4.50 0.20
N ALA A 168 14.31 3.79 1.01
CA ALA A 168 15.76 3.83 0.87
C ALA A 168 16.25 3.37 -0.51
N ARG A 169 15.56 2.41 -1.14
CA ARG A 169 15.91 1.90 -2.48
C ARG A 169 15.64 2.90 -3.61
N LEU A 170 14.77 3.88 -3.40
CA LEU A 170 14.48 4.90 -4.42
C LEU A 170 15.63 5.90 -4.60
N TYR A 171 16.52 6.04 -3.61
CA TYR A 171 17.68 6.91 -3.70
C TYR A 171 18.76 6.32 -4.64
N ARG A 172 18.98 6.97 -5.79
CA ARG A 172 19.93 6.51 -6.83
C ARG A 172 21.39 6.92 -6.60
N ARG A 173 21.65 7.95 -5.79
CA ARG A 173 23.00 8.55 -5.64
C ARG A 173 23.47 8.57 -4.19
N GLU A 174 22.89 9.46 -3.40
CA GLU A 174 23.23 9.65 -1.99
C GLU A 174 22.01 9.31 -1.17
N LEU A 175 22.21 8.45 -0.17
CA LEU A 175 21.16 8.06 0.77
C LEU A 175 21.29 8.95 2.02
N PRO A 176 20.29 9.80 2.32
CA PRO A 176 20.32 10.62 3.52
C PRO A 176 20.42 9.76 4.78
N LYS A 177 21.21 10.23 5.76
CA LYS A 177 21.49 9.47 6.98
C LYS A 177 20.23 9.07 7.74
N ASN A 178 19.22 9.94 7.79
CA ASN A 178 17.93 9.66 8.42
C ASN A 178 17.19 8.50 7.73
N VAL A 179 17.28 8.39 6.39
CA VAL A 179 16.67 7.30 5.62
C VAL A 179 17.47 6.01 5.79
N GLU A 180 18.79 6.11 5.79
CA GLU A 180 19.67 4.96 6.07
C GLU A 180 19.42 4.39 7.48
N ASP A 181 19.29 5.25 8.50
CA ASP A 181 19.00 4.85 9.87
C ASP A 181 17.60 4.23 9.99
N ALA A 182 16.60 4.77 9.30
CA ALA A 182 15.25 4.19 9.23
C ALA A 182 15.27 2.80 8.57
N GLN A 183 15.98 2.64 7.45
CA GLN A 183 16.16 1.34 6.79
C GLN A 183 16.84 0.32 7.73
N LYS A 184 17.88 0.73 8.46
CA LYS A 184 18.57 -0.14 9.43
C LYS A 184 17.63 -0.55 10.58
N ILE A 185 16.81 0.36 11.08
CA ILE A 185 15.80 0.06 12.11
C ILE A 185 14.76 -0.92 11.56
N ALA A 186 14.27 -0.71 10.34
CA ALA A 186 13.34 -1.62 9.68
C ALA A 186 13.91 -3.04 9.54
N MET A 187 15.15 -3.17 9.07
CA MET A 187 15.82 -4.47 8.97
C MET A 187 16.00 -5.15 10.33
N ARG A 188 16.37 -4.40 11.37
CA ARG A 188 16.48 -4.93 12.75
C ARG A 188 15.13 -5.38 13.31
N ASN A 189 14.06 -4.65 13.01
CA ASN A 189 12.71 -5.02 13.42
C ASN A 189 12.29 -6.33 12.72
N LEU A 190 12.53 -6.47 11.42
CA LEU A 190 12.25 -7.70 10.68
C LEU A 190 13.07 -8.88 11.23
N GLU A 191 14.34 -8.69 11.54
CA GLU A 191 15.18 -9.71 12.19
C GLU A 191 14.65 -10.09 13.58
N ALA A 192 14.23 -9.11 14.38
CA ALA A 192 13.65 -9.34 15.70
C ALA A 192 12.30 -10.08 15.62
N ILE A 193 11.52 -9.83 14.56
CA ILE A 193 10.26 -10.54 14.29
C ILE A 193 10.54 -11.98 13.84
N GLY A 194 11.46 -12.18 12.90
CA GLY A 194 11.86 -13.48 12.36
C GLY A 194 12.46 -14.38 13.45
N SER A 195 13.36 -13.85 14.27
CA SER A 195 13.92 -14.53 15.45
C SER A 195 12.94 -14.71 16.61
N GLY A 196 11.75 -14.09 16.52
CA GLY A 196 10.67 -14.24 17.48
C GLY A 196 10.80 -13.46 18.78
N LYS A 197 11.75 -12.52 18.87
CA LYS A 197 11.84 -11.53 19.94
C LYS A 197 10.62 -10.60 19.94
N ILE A 198 10.15 -10.24 18.75
CA ILE A 198 8.87 -9.54 18.53
C ILE A 198 7.85 -10.54 17.99
N LYS A 199 6.66 -10.59 18.59
CA LYS A 199 5.58 -11.48 18.15
C LYS A 199 4.50 -10.66 17.45
N LEU A 200 4.15 -11.07 16.24
CA LEU A 200 3.12 -10.40 15.43
C LEU A 200 1.69 -10.82 15.78
N GLY A 201 1.51 -11.89 16.57
CA GLY A 201 0.18 -12.39 16.93
C GLY A 201 -0.59 -13.04 15.78
N ILE A 202 0.06 -13.32 14.66
CA ILE A 202 -0.51 -13.95 13.45
C ILE A 202 -0.23 -15.46 13.40
N ALA A 203 -0.90 -16.16 12.48
CA ALA A 203 -0.70 -17.59 12.25
C ALA A 203 0.79 -17.92 12.00
N MET A 204 1.32 -18.82 12.83
CA MET A 204 2.69 -19.30 12.70
C MET A 204 2.76 -20.44 11.69
N ALA A 205 3.89 -20.58 11.03
CA ALA A 205 4.17 -21.77 10.22
C ALA A 205 4.15 -23.02 11.12
N PRO A 206 3.71 -24.18 10.59
CA PRO A 206 3.79 -25.42 11.34
C PRO A 206 5.25 -25.70 11.69
N SER A 207 5.53 -25.85 12.98
CA SER A 207 6.87 -26.20 13.48
C SER A 207 7.29 -27.53 12.85
N THR A 208 8.36 -27.53 12.05
CA THR A 208 8.97 -28.80 11.64
C THR A 208 9.84 -29.24 12.81
N SER A 209 9.37 -30.18 13.62
CA SER A 209 10.19 -30.79 14.67
C SER A 209 11.36 -31.50 13.99
N ALA A 210 12.60 -31.16 14.36
CA ALA A 210 13.79 -31.95 14.01
C ALA A 210 13.88 -33.25 14.83
N ASP A 211 12.91 -33.50 15.72
CA ASP A 211 12.79 -34.76 16.43
C ASP A 211 12.60 -35.89 15.40
N PRO A 212 13.46 -36.92 15.42
CA PRO A 212 13.25 -38.06 14.56
C PRO A 212 11.87 -38.64 14.84
N VAL A 213 11.07 -38.78 13.79
CA VAL A 213 9.81 -39.54 13.87
C VAL A 213 10.19 -40.97 14.23
N LEU A 214 10.09 -41.30 15.52
CA LEU A 214 10.26 -42.66 16.00
C LEU A 214 9.06 -43.48 15.53
N ILE A 215 9.17 -44.06 14.34
CA ILE A 215 8.26 -45.10 13.88
C ILE A 215 8.61 -46.34 14.70
N ALA A 216 8.01 -46.47 15.88
CA ALA A 216 8.05 -47.71 16.64
C ALA A 216 7.23 -48.74 15.86
N PRO A 217 7.83 -49.84 15.35
CA PRO A 217 7.04 -50.91 14.77
C PRO A 217 6.11 -51.41 15.88
N GLY A 218 4.79 -51.27 15.65
CA GLY A 218 3.79 -51.82 16.55
C GLY A 218 4.04 -53.32 16.76
N ARG A 219 3.68 -53.84 17.93
CA ARG A 219 3.71 -55.30 18.14
C ARG A 219 2.90 -55.97 17.03
N PRO A 220 3.44 -57.01 16.36
CA PRO A 220 2.68 -57.69 15.33
C PRO A 220 1.36 -58.19 15.93
N VAL A 221 0.24 -57.79 15.29
CA VAL A 221 -1.13 -58.14 15.71
C VAL A 221 -1.31 -59.66 15.76
N TYR A 222 -0.52 -60.39 14.96
CA TYR A 222 -0.48 -61.85 14.96
C TYR A 222 0.90 -62.32 15.41
N PRO A 223 1.01 -62.96 16.59
CA PRO A 223 2.29 -63.46 17.09
C PRO A 223 2.90 -64.53 16.17
N ASP A 224 2.08 -65.22 15.36
CA ASP A 224 2.52 -66.33 14.51
C ASP A 224 2.57 -66.01 13.01
N ARG A 225 2.59 -64.71 12.64
CA ARG A 225 2.76 -64.22 11.25
C ARG A 225 1.88 -64.92 10.18
N LEU A 226 0.63 -65.29 10.52
CA LEU A 226 -0.28 -65.99 9.60
C LEU A 226 0.27 -67.32 9.05
N LYS A 227 1.11 -68.03 9.82
CA LYS A 227 1.49 -69.41 9.48
C LYS A 227 0.24 -70.28 9.30
N GLY A 228 0.10 -70.88 8.12
CA GLY A 228 -1.02 -71.75 7.78
C GLY A 228 -2.21 -71.07 7.12
N TYR A 229 -2.11 -69.79 6.75
CA TYR A 229 -3.16 -69.14 5.95
C TYR A 229 -3.20 -69.76 4.54
N VAL A 230 -4.25 -70.52 4.25
CA VAL A 230 -4.56 -71.05 2.92
C VAL A 230 -5.60 -70.14 2.30
N ARG A 231 -5.32 -69.69 1.07
CA ARG A 231 -6.08 -68.69 0.33
C ARG A 231 -7.42 -69.21 -0.17
#